data_AF-A0A9P3ENZ9-F1
#
_entry.id   AF-A0A9P3ENZ9-F1
#
_cell.length_a   1.000
_cell.length_b   1.000
_cell.length_c   1.000
_cell.angle_alpha   90.00
_cell.angle_beta   90.00
_cell.angle_gamma   90.00
#
_symmetry.space_group_name_H-M   'P 1'
#
loop_
_entity.id
_entity.type
_entity.pdbx_description
1 polymer ?
#
loop_
_entity_poly.entity_id
_entity_poly.type
_entity_poly.pdbx_seq_one_letter_code
_entity_poly.pdbx_strand_id
1 'polypeptide(L)'
;MATLASNKWYQWYLREVESGKLVLPDYEMNEDDELKIFYGELFCRVPDCVRAQKKYTATNNLRTHLLTHDGIKLEKGLAGGRVKQKGIDEAIKFYKSLFAGAEPQKAGEGSASSTENASSSTPALPVKKDGTVHVTNMRKKVAELGHKVPCDSCGKRNDCCKDVNKCDYFILFDCGSVCPSPASHVETEEEQGAEAEQGAEA
;
A
#
# COMPACT_ATOMS: atom_id res chain seq x y z
N MET A 1 -12.43 18.84 2.47
CA MET A 1 -11.99 17.43 2.37
C MET A 1 -13.15 16.43 2.46
N ALA A 2 -14.21 16.67 3.26
CA ALA A 2 -15.28 15.69 3.47
C ALA A 2 -15.90 15.10 2.18
N THR A 3 -16.17 15.92 1.16
CA THR A 3 -16.77 15.46 -0.11
C THR A 3 -15.85 14.50 -0.89
N LEU A 4 -14.54 14.72 -0.84
CA LEU A 4 -13.56 13.86 -1.51
C LEU A 4 -13.26 12.61 -0.69
N ALA A 5 -13.19 12.73 0.63
CA ALA A 5 -12.91 11.62 1.55
C ALA A 5 -13.95 10.48 1.46
N SER A 6 -15.20 10.83 1.15
CA SER A 6 -16.29 9.88 0.92
C SER A 6 -16.32 9.30 -0.51
N ASN A 7 -15.46 9.78 -1.42
CA ASN A 7 -15.42 9.30 -2.79
C ASN A 7 -14.66 7.97 -2.88
N LYS A 8 -15.29 6.95 -3.47
CA LYS A 8 -14.72 5.60 -3.59
C LYS A 8 -13.41 5.57 -4.41
N TRP A 9 -13.31 6.38 -5.46
CA TRP A 9 -12.12 6.44 -6.32
C TRP A 9 -10.92 7.02 -5.58
N TYR A 10 -11.18 8.04 -4.75
CA TYR A 10 -10.15 8.61 -3.89
C TYR A 10 -9.67 7.61 -2.83
N GLN A 11 -10.59 6.86 -2.21
CA GLN A 11 -10.21 5.81 -1.26
C GLN A 11 -9.42 4.67 -1.91
N TRP A 12 -9.78 4.31 -3.13
CA TRP A 12 -9.06 3.28 -3.88
C TRP A 12 -7.65 3.74 -4.26
N TYR A 13 -7.51 4.98 -4.72
CA TYR A 13 -6.22 5.63 -4.94
C TYR A 13 -5.33 5.56 -3.69
N LEU A 14 -5.84 5.93 -2.51
CA LEU A 14 -5.04 5.90 -1.29
C LEU A 14 -4.52 4.48 -0.97
N ARG A 15 -5.32 3.45 -1.22
CA ARG A 15 -4.96 2.05 -0.96
C ARG A 15 -3.94 1.52 -1.96
N GLU A 16 -4.18 1.72 -3.25
CA GLU A 16 -3.32 1.11 -4.29
C GLU A 16 -1.95 1.78 -4.35
N VAL A 17 -1.87 3.09 -4.08
CA VAL A 17 -0.59 3.79 -3.98
C VAL A 17 0.18 3.37 -2.73
N GLU A 18 -0.48 3.23 -1.59
CA GLU A 18 0.15 2.77 -0.34
C GLU A 18 0.66 1.32 -0.46
N SER A 19 -0.05 0.47 -1.22
CA SER A 19 0.40 -0.89 -1.52
C SER A 19 1.47 -0.98 -2.62
N GLY A 20 1.82 0.14 -3.26
CA GLY A 20 2.78 0.18 -4.37
C GLY A 20 2.31 -0.50 -5.66
N LYS A 21 1.03 -0.87 -5.76
CA LYS A 21 0.45 -1.55 -6.93
C LYS A 21 0.07 -0.58 -8.04
N LEU A 22 -0.30 0.65 -7.68
CA LEU A 22 -0.66 1.68 -8.65
C LEU A 22 0.56 2.54 -8.98
N VAL A 23 1.01 2.44 -10.22
CA VAL A 23 1.96 3.39 -10.80
C VAL A 23 1.21 4.67 -11.12
N LEU A 24 1.60 5.78 -10.49
CA LEU A 24 0.99 7.07 -10.75
C LEU A 24 1.55 7.69 -12.03
N PRO A 25 0.71 8.28 -12.89
CA PRO A 25 1.18 9.05 -14.03
C PRO A 25 2.04 10.23 -13.59
N ASP A 26 3.00 10.60 -14.44
CA ASP A 26 3.80 11.81 -14.29
C ASP A 26 2.95 13.06 -14.07
N TYR A 27 3.56 14.09 -13.50
CA TYR A 27 2.88 15.35 -13.27
C TYR A 27 2.54 16.03 -14.60
N GLU A 28 1.29 16.47 -14.73
CA GLU A 28 0.89 17.37 -15.79
C GLU A 28 1.45 18.77 -15.48
N MET A 29 2.17 19.35 -16.44
CA MET A 29 2.65 20.73 -16.37
C MET A 29 1.66 21.63 -17.11
N ASN A 30 1.32 22.77 -16.50
CA ASN A 30 0.52 23.79 -17.18
C ASN A 30 1.39 24.58 -18.18
N GLU A 31 0.77 25.49 -18.95
CA GLU A 31 1.44 26.35 -19.93
C GLU A 31 2.56 27.23 -19.33
N ASP A 32 2.56 27.42 -18.01
CA ASP A 32 3.54 28.19 -17.23
C ASP A 32 4.69 27.34 -16.62
N ASP A 33 4.84 26.07 -17.07
CA ASP A 33 5.76 25.06 -16.50
C ASP A 33 5.50 24.79 -15.00
N GLU A 34 4.26 24.99 -14.56
CA GLU A 34 3.83 24.75 -13.19
C GLU A 34 3.18 23.38 -13.04
N LEU A 35 3.68 22.56 -12.11
CA LEU A 35 3.11 21.26 -11.79
C LEU A 35 1.67 21.38 -11.27
N LYS A 36 0.76 20.65 -11.92
CA LYS A 36 -0.63 20.55 -11.52
C LYS A 36 -0.82 19.45 -10.47
N ILE A 37 -1.20 19.87 -9.27
CA ILE A 37 -1.51 18.97 -8.15
C ILE A 37 -3.02 18.96 -7.91
N PHE A 38 -3.62 17.78 -7.92
CA PHE A 38 -5.06 17.66 -7.72
C PHE A 38 -5.44 17.78 -6.23
N TYR A 39 -6.68 18.21 -5.98
CA TYR A 39 -7.16 18.32 -4.62
C TYR A 39 -7.19 16.95 -3.92
N GLY A 40 -6.64 16.88 -2.71
CA GLY A 40 -6.54 15.66 -1.93
C GLY A 40 -5.35 14.78 -2.26
N GLU A 41 -4.46 15.18 -3.18
CA GLU A 41 -3.26 14.40 -3.45
C GLU A 41 -2.32 14.41 -2.23
N LEU A 42 -1.81 13.23 -1.87
CA LEU A 42 -1.00 12.99 -0.67
C LEU A 42 0.29 12.20 -0.94
N PHE A 43 0.63 11.92 -2.20
CA PHE A 43 1.80 11.13 -2.56
C PHE A 43 2.66 11.92 -3.55
N CYS A 44 3.98 11.77 -3.43
CA CYS A 44 4.91 12.41 -4.35
C CYS A 44 5.08 11.51 -5.58
N ARG A 45 4.99 12.10 -6.77
CA ARG A 45 5.13 11.39 -8.06
C ARG A 45 6.43 11.72 -8.78
N VAL A 46 7.32 12.51 -8.15
CA VAL A 46 8.61 12.87 -8.75
C VAL A 46 9.44 11.60 -8.87
N PRO A 47 9.97 11.29 -10.07
CA PRO A 47 10.87 10.15 -10.23
C PRO A 47 12.07 10.31 -9.30
N ASP A 48 12.56 9.21 -8.74
CA ASP A 48 13.68 9.20 -7.79
C ASP A 48 13.37 9.79 -6.39
N CYS A 49 12.11 10.13 -6.08
CA CYS A 49 11.77 10.57 -4.74
C CYS A 49 11.67 9.40 -3.74
N VAL A 50 12.59 9.36 -2.77
CA VAL A 50 12.57 8.40 -1.64
C VAL A 50 11.26 8.44 -0.83
N ARG A 51 10.55 9.57 -0.86
CA ARG A 51 9.27 9.78 -0.17
C ARG A 51 8.05 9.59 -1.06
N ALA A 52 8.20 9.09 -2.29
CA ALA A 52 7.10 8.84 -3.21
C ALA A 52 6.02 7.93 -2.62
N GLN A 53 6.45 6.87 -1.94
CA GLN A 53 5.54 5.91 -1.30
C GLN A 53 5.02 6.37 0.08
N LYS A 54 5.53 7.48 0.61
CA LYS A 54 5.08 7.99 1.91
C LYS A 54 3.85 8.88 1.75
N LYS A 55 2.78 8.49 2.42
CA LYS A 55 1.55 9.29 2.50
C LYS A 55 1.77 10.54 3.37
N TYR A 56 1.52 11.70 2.79
CA TYR A 56 1.46 12.97 3.51
C TYR A 56 0.11 13.13 4.21
N THR A 57 0.07 13.84 5.34
CA THR A 57 -1.18 14.09 6.08
C THR A 57 -2.10 15.09 5.37
N ALA A 58 -1.51 15.99 4.58
CA ALA A 58 -2.24 17.04 3.88
C ALA A 58 -1.55 17.39 2.56
N THR A 59 -2.34 17.83 1.57
CA THR A 59 -1.82 18.27 0.26
C THR A 59 -0.88 19.46 0.38
N ASN A 60 -1.05 20.33 1.38
CA ASN A 60 -0.09 21.41 1.64
C ASN A 60 1.29 20.87 2.04
N ASN A 61 1.36 19.78 2.82
CA ASN A 61 2.63 19.17 3.20
C ASN A 61 3.31 18.53 1.98
N LEU A 62 2.52 17.92 1.09
CA LEU A 62 3.01 17.42 -0.20
C LEU A 62 3.58 18.56 -1.06
N ARG A 63 2.88 19.70 -1.14
CA ARG A 63 3.38 20.88 -1.88
C ARG A 63 4.70 21.40 -1.33
N THR A 64 4.80 21.56 -0.02
CA THR A 64 6.05 21.98 0.62
C THR A 64 7.18 21.01 0.31
N HIS A 65 6.89 19.70 0.29
CA HIS A 65 7.85 18.70 -0.14
C HIS A 65 8.18 18.79 -1.64
N LEU A 66 7.21 19.06 -2.52
CA LEU A 66 7.49 19.19 -3.95
C LEU A 66 8.42 20.37 -4.26
N LEU A 67 8.33 21.45 -3.48
CA LEU A 67 9.27 22.57 -3.56
C LEU A 67 10.70 22.21 -3.10
N THR A 68 10.93 21.06 -2.45
CA THR A 68 12.29 20.61 -2.11
C THR A 68 12.98 19.89 -3.25
N HIS A 69 12.27 19.58 -4.34
CA HIS A 69 12.86 19.02 -5.55
C HIS A 69 13.36 20.14 -6.45
N ASP A 70 14.58 20.01 -6.96
CA ASP A 70 15.18 20.98 -7.86
C ASP A 70 14.36 21.13 -9.15
N GLY A 71 14.10 22.38 -9.55
CA GLY A 71 13.41 22.71 -10.79
C GLY A 71 11.88 22.58 -10.75
N ILE A 72 11.26 22.22 -9.62
CA ILE A 72 9.81 22.12 -9.51
C ILE A 72 9.19 23.48 -9.17
N LYS A 73 8.30 23.95 -10.07
CA LYS A 73 7.47 25.13 -9.85
C LYS A 73 6.02 24.69 -9.64
N LEU A 74 5.38 25.15 -8.59
CA LEU A 74 3.99 24.79 -8.26
C LEU A 74 3.05 25.97 -8.54
N GLU A 75 1.85 25.68 -9.08
CA GLU A 75 0.82 26.71 -9.29
C GLU A 75 0.55 27.48 -7.98
N LYS A 76 0.82 28.79 -8.00
CA LYS A 76 0.56 29.73 -6.90
C LYS A 76 -0.94 30.04 -6.76
N GLY A 77 -1.81 29.02 -6.64
CA GLY A 77 -3.25 29.22 -6.74
C GLY A 77 -4.11 28.66 -5.60
N LEU A 78 -3.65 27.64 -4.88
CA LEU A 78 -4.50 26.92 -3.93
C LEU A 78 -4.20 27.31 -2.48
N ALA A 79 -4.21 28.63 -2.23
CA ALA A 79 -4.09 29.21 -0.91
C ALA A 79 -5.35 28.90 -0.07
N GLY A 80 -5.21 28.06 0.96
CA GLY A 80 -5.95 28.09 2.23
C GLY A 80 -7.48 28.32 2.26
N GLY A 81 -8.22 28.05 1.18
CA GLY A 81 -9.64 28.38 1.05
C GLY A 81 -10.54 27.19 0.74
N ARG A 82 -11.86 27.41 0.80
CA ARG A 82 -12.86 26.42 0.37
C ARG A 82 -12.69 26.17 -1.13
N VAL A 83 -12.20 24.99 -1.48
CA VAL A 83 -12.02 24.59 -2.89
C VAL A 83 -13.38 24.63 -3.59
N LYS A 84 -13.41 25.26 -4.76
CA LYS A 84 -14.61 25.31 -5.62
C LYS A 84 -14.99 23.89 -6.03
N GLN A 85 -16.30 23.61 -6.12
CA GLN A 85 -16.80 22.29 -6.54
C GLN A 85 -16.15 21.81 -7.85
N LYS A 86 -15.91 22.73 -8.80
CA LYS A 86 -15.19 22.46 -10.06
C LYS A 86 -13.84 21.76 -9.83
N GLY A 87 -13.04 22.22 -8.87
CA GLY A 87 -11.74 21.60 -8.56
C GLY A 87 -11.86 20.23 -7.88
N ILE A 88 -12.97 19.98 -7.18
CA ILE A 88 -13.28 18.66 -6.62
C ILE A 88 -13.66 17.70 -7.75
N ASP A 89 -14.49 18.12 -8.69
CA ASP A 89 -14.90 17.31 -9.85
C ASP A 89 -13.72 16.99 -10.77
N GLU A 90 -12.81 17.95 -11.02
CA GLU A 90 -11.56 17.70 -11.76
C GLU A 90 -10.69 16.66 -11.05
N ALA A 91 -10.52 16.76 -9.73
CA ALA A 91 -9.78 15.77 -8.96
C ALA A 91 -10.45 14.38 -9.02
N ILE A 92 -11.79 14.30 -8.91
CA ILE A 92 -12.51 13.03 -9.04
C ILE A 92 -12.33 12.43 -10.44
N LYS A 93 -12.35 13.26 -11.48
CA LYS A 93 -12.11 12.82 -12.87
C LYS A 93 -10.71 12.23 -13.01
N PHE A 94 -9.70 12.88 -12.43
CA PHE A 94 -8.33 12.35 -12.38
C PHE A 94 -8.26 11.00 -11.63
N TYR A 95 -8.82 10.91 -10.41
CA TYR A 95 -8.79 9.64 -9.69
C TYR A 95 -9.53 8.51 -10.41
N LYS A 96 -10.59 8.83 -11.17
CA LYS A 96 -11.27 7.85 -12.03
C LYS A 96 -10.42 7.39 -13.21
N SER A 97 -9.68 8.29 -13.85
CA SER A 97 -8.86 7.94 -15.02
C SER A 97 -7.71 7.00 -14.68
N LEU A 98 -7.20 7.03 -13.44
CA LEU A 98 -6.17 6.10 -12.96
C LEU A 98 -6.57 4.61 -13.07
N PHE A 99 -7.87 4.33 -13.09
CA PHE A 99 -8.39 2.96 -13.11
C PHE A 99 -9.03 2.59 -14.46
N ALA A 100 -8.89 3.42 -15.51
CA ALA A 100 -9.32 3.14 -16.89
C ALA A 100 -10.75 2.57 -17.05
N GLY A 101 -11.67 2.86 -16.11
CA GLY A 101 -13.04 2.34 -16.12
C GLY A 101 -13.26 1.02 -15.38
N ALA A 102 -12.23 0.45 -14.74
CA ALA A 102 -12.42 -0.61 -13.75
C ALA A 102 -13.26 -0.08 -12.60
N GLU A 103 -14.37 -0.73 -12.28
CA GLU A 103 -15.20 -0.30 -11.15
C GLU A 103 -14.45 -0.58 -9.83
N PRO A 104 -14.47 0.34 -8.85
CA PRO A 104 -13.90 0.09 -7.55
C PRO A 104 -14.66 -1.07 -6.94
N GLN A 105 -14.03 -2.24 -6.95
CA GLN A 105 -14.53 -3.37 -6.21
C GLN A 105 -14.68 -2.87 -4.78
N LYS A 106 -15.95 -2.77 -4.33
CA LYS A 106 -16.24 -2.75 -2.91
C LYS A 106 -15.42 -3.89 -2.33
N ALA A 107 -14.70 -3.63 -1.24
CA ALA A 107 -14.16 -4.72 -0.45
C ALA A 107 -15.34 -5.64 -0.09
N GLY A 108 -15.48 -6.76 -0.81
CA GLY A 108 -16.70 -7.55 -0.86
C GLY A 108 -17.02 -7.97 -2.29
N GLU A 109 -16.67 -9.23 -2.57
CA GLU A 109 -17.06 -10.05 -3.73
C GLU A 109 -16.13 -9.94 -4.95
N GLY A 110 -15.29 -10.96 -5.07
CA GLY A 110 -14.59 -11.27 -6.30
C GLY A 110 -15.52 -11.93 -7.30
N SER A 111 -15.23 -11.76 -8.59
CA SER A 111 -15.50 -12.80 -9.57
C SER A 111 -14.63 -12.62 -10.82
N ALA A 112 -13.80 -13.63 -11.03
CA ALA A 112 -13.16 -14.18 -12.23
C ALA A 112 -13.17 -13.41 -13.57
N SER A 113 -11.97 -13.27 -14.15
CA SER A 113 -11.58 -13.97 -15.39
C SER A 113 -10.05 -13.80 -15.58
N SER A 114 -9.23 -14.77 -15.16
CA SER A 114 -8.75 -15.93 -15.93
C SER A 114 -7.72 -15.57 -17.02
N THR A 115 -6.44 -15.80 -16.73
CA THR A 115 -5.49 -16.57 -17.54
C THR A 115 -4.24 -16.81 -16.68
N GLU A 116 -4.22 -18.01 -16.11
CA GLU A 116 -3.12 -18.83 -15.59
C GLU A 116 -1.68 -18.25 -15.43
N ASN A 117 -1.21 -18.26 -14.17
CA ASN A 117 0.02 -18.99 -13.82
C ASN A 117 0.00 -19.40 -12.34
N ALA A 118 0.42 -20.63 -12.04
CA ALA A 118 0.20 -21.33 -10.78
C ALA A 118 0.83 -20.66 -9.55
N SER A 119 0.04 -20.40 -8.50
CA SER A 119 0.48 -20.33 -7.09
C SER A 119 -0.72 -20.39 -6.13
N SER A 120 -0.99 -21.59 -5.62
CA SER A 120 -1.71 -21.94 -4.38
C SER A 120 -2.64 -20.89 -3.74
N SER A 121 -3.94 -20.97 -4.04
CA SER A 121 -5.01 -20.23 -3.36
C SER A 121 -5.15 -20.67 -1.90
N THR A 122 -4.59 -19.91 -0.96
CA THR A 122 -4.74 -20.15 0.48
C THR A 122 -6.19 -19.88 0.92
N PRO A 123 -6.86 -20.81 1.63
CA PRO A 123 -8.24 -20.61 2.10
C PRO A 123 -8.35 -19.45 3.10
N ALA A 124 -9.49 -18.75 3.11
CA ALA A 124 -9.76 -17.67 4.05
C ALA A 124 -9.79 -18.16 5.50
N LEU A 125 -9.28 -17.34 6.42
CA LEU A 125 -9.19 -17.71 7.83
C LEU A 125 -10.58 -17.73 8.49
N PRO A 126 -11.02 -18.86 9.08
CA PRO A 126 -12.33 -18.94 9.70
C PRO A 126 -12.36 -18.13 11.00
N VAL A 127 -13.05 -16.99 10.97
CA VAL A 127 -13.27 -16.09 12.13
C VAL A 127 -14.70 -16.21 12.67
N LYS A 128 -14.88 -15.91 13.96
CA LYS A 128 -16.20 -15.77 14.61
C LYS A 128 -16.82 -14.42 14.24
N LYS A 129 -18.10 -14.24 14.56
CA LYS A 129 -18.82 -12.94 14.40
C LYS A 129 -18.14 -11.78 15.15
N ASP A 130 -17.38 -12.11 16.19
CA ASP A 130 -16.61 -11.19 17.03
C ASP A 130 -15.22 -10.83 16.44
N GLY A 131 -14.86 -11.39 15.27
CA GLY A 131 -13.55 -11.18 14.63
C GLY A 131 -12.43 -12.09 15.14
N THR A 132 -12.61 -12.72 16.31
CA THR A 132 -11.65 -13.70 16.85
C THR A 132 -11.63 -14.99 16.03
N VAL A 133 -10.45 -15.60 15.88
CA VAL A 133 -10.24 -16.87 15.14
C VAL A 133 -11.10 -18.00 15.68
N HIS A 134 -11.79 -18.70 14.78
CA HIS A 134 -12.58 -19.87 15.11
C HIS A 134 -11.69 -21.13 15.15
N VAL A 135 -10.90 -21.26 16.21
CA VAL A 135 -9.90 -22.32 16.45
C VAL A 135 -10.37 -23.73 16.03
N THR A 136 -11.59 -24.12 16.37
CA THR A 136 -12.15 -25.44 16.00
C THR A 136 -12.27 -25.63 14.48
N ASN A 137 -12.73 -24.61 13.76
CA ASN A 137 -12.89 -24.65 12.31
C ASN A 137 -11.53 -24.55 11.62
N MET A 138 -10.60 -23.77 12.18
CA MET A 138 -9.24 -23.70 11.69
C MET A 138 -8.55 -25.07 11.78
N ARG A 139 -8.63 -25.75 12.93
CA ARG A 139 -8.07 -27.10 13.10
C ARG A 139 -8.69 -28.12 12.14
N LYS A 140 -10.00 -28.01 11.88
CA LYS A 140 -10.70 -28.85 10.90
C LYS A 140 -10.15 -28.61 9.49
N LYS A 141 -10.00 -27.35 9.09
CA LYS A 141 -9.44 -26.98 7.77
C LYS A 141 -7.99 -27.40 7.60
N VAL A 142 -7.16 -27.23 8.64
CA VAL A 142 -5.77 -27.72 8.66
C VAL A 142 -5.71 -29.23 8.42
N ALA A 143 -6.62 -30.00 9.04
CA ALA A 143 -6.73 -31.44 8.80
C ALA A 143 -7.26 -31.78 7.39
N GLU A 144 -8.21 -31.00 6.85
CA GLU A 144 -8.66 -31.12 5.45
C GLU A 144 -7.53 -30.84 4.44
N LEU A 145 -6.60 -29.94 4.77
CA LEU A 145 -5.39 -29.67 3.99
C LEU A 145 -4.29 -30.73 4.17
N GLY A 146 -4.54 -31.78 4.97
CA GLY A 146 -3.60 -32.89 5.17
C GLY A 146 -2.54 -32.64 6.26
N HIS A 147 -2.68 -31.59 7.08
CA HIS A 147 -1.73 -31.29 8.14
C HIS A 147 -2.18 -31.85 9.50
N LYS A 148 -1.21 -32.28 10.32
CA LYS A 148 -1.42 -32.83 11.67
C LYS A 148 -1.67 -31.69 12.68
N VAL A 149 -2.63 -31.84 13.59
CA VAL A 149 -2.83 -30.88 14.71
C VAL A 149 -2.46 -31.57 16.02
N PRO A 150 -1.49 -31.06 16.81
CA PRO A 150 -0.87 -29.72 16.73
C PRO A 150 0.26 -29.57 15.69
N CYS A 151 0.56 -28.32 15.29
CA CYS A 151 1.78 -28.00 14.56
C CYS A 151 3.02 -28.18 15.46
N ASP A 152 4.18 -28.29 14.83
CA ASP A 152 5.45 -28.47 15.51
C ASP A 152 5.76 -27.30 16.48
N SER A 153 5.43 -26.05 16.16
CA SER A 153 5.65 -24.91 17.08
C SER A 153 4.68 -24.83 18.27
N CYS A 154 3.50 -25.45 18.18
CA CYS A 154 2.51 -25.40 19.26
C CYS A 154 2.64 -26.54 20.27
N GLY A 155 3.16 -27.71 19.84
CA GLY A 155 3.44 -28.87 20.69
C GLY A 155 2.23 -29.58 21.34
N LYS A 156 1.11 -28.88 21.61
CA LYS A 156 -0.10 -29.40 22.25
C LYS A 156 -1.34 -29.09 21.42
N ARG A 157 -2.19 -30.11 21.21
CA ARG A 157 -3.45 -29.99 20.44
C ARG A 157 -4.33 -28.84 20.94
N ASN A 158 -4.42 -28.63 22.26
CA ASN A 158 -5.26 -27.58 22.83
C ASN A 158 -4.70 -26.17 22.70
N ASP A 159 -3.42 -26.02 22.42
CA ASP A 159 -2.74 -24.73 22.27
C ASP A 159 -2.63 -24.29 20.80
N CYS A 160 -2.57 -25.28 19.89
CA CYS A 160 -2.47 -25.04 18.45
C CYS A 160 -3.65 -24.25 17.88
N CYS A 161 -3.37 -23.29 17.00
CA CYS A 161 -4.34 -22.42 16.32
C CYS A 161 -5.07 -21.41 17.23
N LYS A 162 -4.58 -21.15 18.46
CA LYS A 162 -5.12 -20.10 19.33
C LYS A 162 -4.49 -18.74 19.11
N ASP A 163 -3.18 -18.72 18.90
CA ASP A 163 -2.39 -17.50 18.78
C ASP A 163 -1.75 -17.41 17.40
N VAL A 164 -1.96 -16.27 16.73
CA VAL A 164 -1.44 -16.00 15.37
C VAL A 164 0.09 -15.94 15.35
N ASN A 165 0.72 -15.49 16.44
CA ASN A 165 2.17 -15.33 16.52
C ASN A 165 2.89 -16.63 16.88
N LYS A 166 2.16 -17.65 17.34
CA LYS A 166 2.73 -18.92 17.81
C LYS A 166 2.47 -20.11 16.89
N CYS A 167 1.40 -20.05 16.11
CA CYS A 167 0.94 -21.21 15.34
C CYS A 167 1.30 -21.05 13.86
N ASP A 168 2.15 -21.93 13.35
CA ASP A 168 2.59 -21.88 11.93
C ASP A 168 1.44 -22.03 10.96
N TYR A 169 0.37 -22.71 11.34
CA TYR A 169 -0.77 -22.92 10.45
C TYR A 169 -1.52 -21.64 10.06
N PHE A 170 -1.23 -20.48 10.68
CA PHE A 170 -1.76 -19.21 10.19
C PHE A 170 -1.25 -18.85 8.80
N ILE A 171 -0.03 -19.27 8.41
CA ILE A 171 0.52 -19.05 7.07
C ILE A 171 -0.26 -19.79 5.97
N LEU A 172 -1.01 -20.83 6.34
CA LEU A 172 -1.80 -21.64 5.41
C LEU A 172 -3.13 -20.96 5.03
N PHE A 173 -3.48 -19.85 5.69
CA PHE A 173 -4.73 -19.13 5.46
C PHE A 173 -4.45 -17.70 5.05
N ASP A 174 -5.33 -17.16 4.20
CA ASP A 174 -5.34 -15.74 3.87
C ASP A 174 -5.83 -14.94 5.09
N CYS A 175 -4.87 -14.44 5.87
CA CYS A 175 -5.11 -13.72 7.13
C CYS A 175 -5.33 -12.21 6.88
N GLY A 176 -6.04 -11.81 5.83
CA GLY A 176 -6.20 -10.40 5.38
C GLY A 176 -5.88 -9.32 6.43
N SER A 177 -4.75 -8.62 6.26
CA SER A 177 -4.24 -7.55 7.15
C SER A 177 -4.02 -7.88 8.64
N VAL A 178 -4.18 -9.12 9.10
CA VAL A 178 -3.98 -9.52 10.52
C VAL A 178 -2.62 -10.18 10.80
N CYS A 179 -1.72 -10.26 9.82
CA CYS A 179 -0.34 -10.67 10.05
C CYS A 179 0.50 -9.46 10.48
N PRO A 180 1.15 -9.45 11.65
CA PRO A 180 2.32 -8.60 11.82
C PRO A 180 3.36 -9.03 10.78
N SER A 181 3.89 -8.04 10.07
CA SER A 181 4.98 -8.23 9.10
C SER A 181 6.09 -9.06 9.77
N PRO A 182 6.51 -10.21 9.20
CA PRO A 182 7.72 -10.85 9.67
C PRO A 182 8.86 -9.83 9.51
N ALA A 183 9.53 -9.52 10.61
CA ALA A 183 10.74 -8.72 10.60
C ALA A 183 11.77 -9.50 9.76
N SER A 184 11.97 -9.06 8.52
CA SER A 184 13.06 -9.54 7.69
C SER A 184 14.35 -9.26 8.44
N HIS A 185 15.00 -10.35 8.82
CA HIS A 185 16.22 -10.37 9.57
C HIS A 185 17.34 -9.71 8.78
N VAL A 186 18.17 -8.98 9.52
CA VAL A 186 19.45 -8.39 9.17
C VAL A 186 20.33 -9.33 8.33
N GLU A 187 20.86 -8.81 7.23
CA GLU A 187 22.22 -9.13 6.78
C GLU A 187 23.04 -7.84 6.80
N THR A 188 23.91 -7.79 7.81
CA THR A 188 25.02 -6.85 7.95
C THR A 188 26.13 -7.36 7.04
N GLU A 189 26.55 -6.57 6.07
CA GLU A 189 27.89 -6.70 5.51
C GLU A 189 28.52 -5.31 5.44
N GLU A 190 29.33 -5.02 6.46
CA GLU A 190 30.46 -4.09 6.37
C GLU A 190 31.42 -4.61 5.31
N GLU A 191 31.86 -3.77 4.37
CA GLU A 191 33.27 -3.78 4.00
C GLU A 191 33.76 -2.37 3.67
N GLN A 192 34.80 -1.98 4.41
CA GLN A 192 35.58 -0.76 4.29
C GLN A 192 36.57 -0.89 3.13
N GLY A 193 36.77 0.20 2.39
CA GLY A 193 37.86 0.31 1.43
C GLY A 193 38.20 1.76 1.19
N ALA A 194 39.07 2.30 2.04
CA ALA A 194 39.70 3.60 1.88
C ALA A 194 40.90 3.51 0.93
N GLU A 195 41.05 4.46 0.02
CA GLU A 195 42.39 4.89 -0.43
C GLU A 195 42.36 6.33 -0.96
N ALA A 196 43.41 7.04 -0.59
CA ALA A 196 43.56 8.47 -0.62
C ALA A 196 44.49 8.91 -1.76
N GLU A 197 44.20 10.10 -2.30
CA GLU A 197 45.11 11.25 -2.41
C GLU A 197 46.51 11.12 -3.08
N GLN A 198 46.70 12.00 -4.09
CA GLN A 198 47.92 12.70 -4.56
C GLN A 198 48.94 12.07 -5.52
N GLY A 199 49.22 12.86 -6.58
CA GLY A 199 50.41 12.87 -7.45
C GLY A 199 50.08 13.72 -8.70
N ALA A 200 50.39 15.01 -8.79
CA ALA A 200 51.69 15.64 -9.08
C ALA A 200 52.30 15.23 -10.44
N GLU A 201 52.05 16.04 -11.47
CA GLU A 201 52.89 16.17 -12.69
C GLU A 201 52.91 17.69 -13.00
N ALA A 202 54.03 18.38 -12.83
CA ALA A 202 55.27 18.43 -13.63
C ALA A 202 55.23 19.57 -14.65
#